data_AF-A0A1F9U3E8-F1
#
_entry.id   AF-A0A1F9U3E8-F1
#
_cell.length_a   1.000
_cell.length_b   1.000
_cell.length_c   1.000
_cell.angle_alpha   90.00
_cell.angle_beta   90.00
_cell.angle_gamma   90.00
#
_symmetry.space_group_name_H-M   'P 1'
#
loop_
_entity.id
_entity.type
_entity.pdbx_description
1 polymer ?
#
loop_
_entity_poly.entity_id
_entity_poly.type
_entity_poly.pdbx_seq_one_letter_code
_entity_poly.pdbx_strand_id
1 'polypeptide(L)'
;MRSSAKKEKWRLLTSGEVQLLKEIFQDGIDYSKVHVHRGKWWPLQPDEAVMTPLGNIYYPPNHPWYSEDFSEASFSQQYWFIHEMTHVYQYQQGVSVINRRLSEGGIYDYRKEPDKSLNEYTVEQQGMIIADYFRCTRQEYSRVNKDYCKTGYEPALSKFFKDPNYLRDEEKNRFLLQGNPQQQSELLDRTLASSFGDNIEEKHE
;
A
#
# COMPACT_ATOMS: atom_id res chain seq x y z
N MET A 1 14.69 27.85 28.81
CA MET A 1 15.10 27.31 27.50
C MET A 1 14.11 26.22 27.12
N ARG A 2 13.27 26.44 26.10
CA ARG A 2 12.35 25.40 25.61
C ARG A 2 13.15 24.45 24.73
N SER A 3 13.25 23.19 25.15
CA SER A 3 13.73 22.10 24.30
C SER A 3 12.88 22.09 23.02
N SER A 4 13.49 22.36 21.87
CA SER A 4 12.87 22.11 20.57
C SER A 4 12.80 20.60 20.39
N ALA A 5 11.65 20.02 20.69
CA ALA A 5 11.38 18.61 20.38
C ALA A 5 11.69 18.38 18.90
N LYS A 6 12.60 17.45 18.63
CA LYS A 6 12.95 17.00 17.28
C LYS A 6 11.66 16.48 16.66
N LYS A 7 11.11 17.17 15.65
CA LYS A 7 9.91 16.73 14.94
C LYS A 7 10.15 15.30 14.46
N GLU A 8 9.32 14.36 14.90
CA GLU A 8 9.43 12.99 14.42
C GLU A 8 9.24 12.98 12.91
N LYS A 9 10.02 12.15 12.19
CA LYS A 9 10.01 12.09 10.72
C LYS A 9 8.77 11.38 10.16
N TRP A 10 7.79 11.13 11.01
CA TRP A 10 6.57 10.38 10.73
C TRP A 10 5.43 10.86 11.62
N ARG A 11 4.21 10.49 11.23
CA ARG A 11 2.99 10.66 12.01
C ARG A 11 2.17 9.38 12.01
N LEU A 12 1.31 9.24 13.01
CA LEU A 12 0.23 8.27 12.99
C LEU A 12 -0.89 8.73 12.04
N LEU A 13 -1.80 7.80 11.76
CA LEU A 13 -3.03 8.11 11.04
C LEU A 13 -3.90 9.11 11.82
N THR A 14 -4.49 10.08 11.12
CA THR A 14 -5.48 10.98 11.71
C THR A 14 -6.78 10.23 12.00
N SER A 15 -7.64 10.78 12.85
CA SER A 15 -8.98 10.21 13.06
C SER A 15 -9.83 10.23 11.77
N GLY A 16 -9.62 11.22 10.90
CA GLY A 16 -10.27 11.30 9.59
C GLY A 16 -9.82 10.17 8.67
N GLU A 17 -8.51 9.91 8.61
CA GLU A 17 -7.93 8.81 7.85
C GLU A 17 -8.41 7.45 8.34
N VAL A 18 -8.44 7.22 9.65
CA VAL A 18 -8.95 5.95 10.20
C VAL A 18 -10.42 5.75 9.82
N GLN A 19 -11.26 6.80 9.89
CA GLN A 19 -12.66 6.71 9.47
C GLN A 19 -12.78 6.38 7.98
N LEU A 20 -12.05 7.11 7.12
CA LEU A 20 -11.99 6.87 5.68
C LEU A 20 -11.60 5.42 5.35
N LEU A 21 -10.59 4.90 6.04
CA LEU A 21 -10.06 3.56 5.81
C LEU A 21 -10.98 2.46 6.32
N LYS A 22 -11.69 2.68 7.44
CA LYS A 22 -12.65 1.71 7.99
C LYS A 22 -13.81 1.43 7.03
N GLU A 23 -14.15 2.37 6.16
CA GLU A 23 -15.18 2.14 5.13
C GLU A 23 -14.77 1.09 4.08
N ILE A 24 -13.47 0.79 3.95
CA ILE A 24 -12.94 -0.18 2.99
C ILE A 24 -12.41 -1.41 3.71
N PHE A 25 -11.47 -1.22 4.63
CA PHE A 25 -10.70 -2.28 5.26
C PHE A 25 -11.31 -2.78 6.57
N GLN A 26 -12.35 -2.11 7.09
CA GLN A 26 -13.02 -2.47 8.34
C GLN A 26 -12.01 -2.66 9.49
N ASP A 27 -11.97 -3.83 10.11
CA ASP A 27 -11.00 -4.18 11.16
C ASP A 27 -9.82 -5.02 10.63
N GLY A 28 -9.64 -5.11 9.31
CA GLY A 28 -8.55 -5.85 8.67
C GLY A 28 -7.16 -5.20 8.81
N ILE A 29 -7.10 -3.97 9.34
CA ILE A 29 -5.87 -3.23 9.62
C ILE A 29 -5.89 -2.78 11.08
N ASP A 30 -4.82 -3.08 11.81
CA ASP A 30 -4.48 -2.41 13.06
C ASP A 30 -3.90 -1.03 12.73
N TYR A 31 -4.79 -0.04 12.65
CA TYR A 31 -4.47 1.34 12.30
C TYR A 31 -3.50 2.01 13.28
N SER A 32 -3.40 1.51 14.52
CA SER A 32 -2.52 2.07 15.54
C SER A 32 -1.04 1.82 15.26
N LYS A 33 -0.73 0.87 14.37
CA LYS A 33 0.64 0.47 14.00
C LYS A 33 1.17 1.17 12.75
N VAL A 34 0.33 1.96 12.07
CA VAL A 34 0.65 2.54 10.77
C VAL A 34 1.33 3.89 10.95
N HIS A 35 2.55 4.00 10.43
CA HIS A 35 3.28 5.27 10.37
C HIS A 35 3.33 5.78 8.94
N VAL A 36 3.04 7.07 8.79
CA VAL A 36 3.20 7.81 7.53
C VAL A 36 4.43 8.70 7.66
N HIS A 37 5.45 8.39 6.88
CA HIS A 37 6.72 9.10 6.84
C HIS A 37 6.72 10.14 5.71
N ARG A 38 7.24 11.32 6.03
CA ARG A 38 7.63 12.33 5.05
C ARG A 38 9.14 12.30 4.87
N GLY A 39 9.60 11.29 4.14
CA GLY A 39 10.99 11.00 3.86
C GLY A 39 11.13 9.68 3.12
N LYS A 40 12.30 9.46 2.52
CA LYS A 40 12.64 8.18 1.90
C LYS A 40 12.82 7.11 2.99
N TRP A 41 12.36 5.90 2.73
CA TRP A 41 12.63 4.70 3.54
C TRP A 41 14.13 4.41 3.58
N TRP A 42 14.76 4.46 2.41
CA TRP A 42 16.17 4.16 2.19
C TRP A 42 16.73 5.12 1.12
N PRO A 43 18.05 5.41 1.09
CA PRO A 43 18.62 6.46 0.25
C PRO A 43 18.34 6.32 -1.25
N LEU A 44 18.17 5.10 -1.75
CA LEU A 44 17.96 4.78 -3.17
C LEU A 44 16.49 4.76 -3.60
N GLN A 45 15.54 5.08 -2.71
CA GLN A 45 14.14 5.24 -3.13
C GLN A 45 14.03 6.38 -4.16
N PRO A 46 13.41 6.15 -5.32
CA PRO A 46 13.13 7.20 -6.30
C PRO A 46 12.27 8.33 -5.69
N ASP A 47 12.47 9.58 -6.11
CA ASP A 47 11.74 10.74 -5.57
C ASP A 47 10.26 10.77 -5.98
N GLU A 48 9.90 9.98 -6.98
CA GLU A 48 8.58 9.83 -7.60
C GLU A 48 7.84 8.60 -7.09
N ALA A 49 8.50 7.76 -6.28
CA ALA A 49 7.94 6.50 -5.80
C ALA A 49 7.55 6.63 -4.33
N VAL A 50 6.26 6.40 -4.04
CA VAL A 50 5.81 6.08 -2.69
C VAL A 50 6.11 4.61 -2.44
N MET A 51 6.56 4.27 -1.23
CA MET A 51 6.85 2.88 -0.86
C MET A 51 6.19 2.54 0.46
N THR A 52 5.64 1.32 0.54
CA THR A 52 5.01 0.80 1.76
C THR A 52 5.70 -0.47 2.28
N PRO A 53 6.96 -0.38 2.74
CA PRO A 53 7.66 -1.48 3.40
C PRO A 53 7.17 -1.67 4.83
N LEU A 54 7.04 -2.93 5.24
CA LEU A 54 6.81 -3.31 6.63
C LEU A 54 5.61 -2.61 7.31
N GLY A 55 4.56 -2.32 6.54
CA GLY A 55 3.33 -1.70 7.05
C GLY A 55 3.42 -0.20 7.35
N ASN A 56 4.50 0.48 6.94
CA ASN A 56 4.65 1.93 7.04
C ASN A 56 4.77 2.54 5.65
N ILE A 57 4.27 3.76 5.47
CA ILE A 57 4.21 4.43 4.17
C ILE A 57 5.27 5.53 4.13
N TYR A 58 6.06 5.59 3.06
CA TYR A 58 7.16 6.54 2.88
C TYR A 58 6.95 7.37 1.63
N TYR A 59 6.58 8.63 1.83
CA TYR A 59 6.54 9.64 0.78
C TYR A 59 7.87 10.39 0.74
N PRO A 60 8.57 10.46 -0.40
CA PRO A 60 9.73 11.34 -0.54
C PRO A 60 9.39 12.80 -0.13
N PRO A 61 10.34 13.59 0.43
CA PRO A 61 10.03 14.85 1.13
C PRO A 61 9.16 15.86 0.37
N ASN A 62 9.26 15.88 -0.96
CA ASN A 62 8.56 16.80 -1.86
C ASN A 62 7.53 16.09 -2.76
N HIS A 63 7.16 14.84 -2.42
CA HIS A 63 6.25 14.06 -3.23
C HIS A 63 4.87 14.73 -3.27
N PRO A 64 4.29 14.98 -4.46
CA PRO A 64 3.07 15.78 -4.61
C PRO A 64 1.83 15.10 -4.01
N TRP A 65 1.88 13.79 -3.81
CA TRP A 65 0.78 13.04 -3.22
C TRP A 65 0.77 13.00 -1.69
N TYR A 66 1.77 13.56 -0.99
CA TYR A 66 1.74 13.62 0.47
C TYR A 66 0.65 14.59 0.98
N SER A 67 -0.02 14.24 2.08
CA SER A 67 -0.92 15.13 2.82
C SER A 67 -0.69 14.98 4.34
N GLU A 68 -0.92 16.07 5.08
CA GLU A 68 -0.94 16.05 6.55
C GLU A 68 -2.21 15.35 7.07
N ASP A 69 -3.29 15.38 6.29
CA ASP A 69 -4.51 14.59 6.50
C ASP A 69 -5.07 14.15 5.14
N PHE A 70 -5.09 12.85 4.86
CA PHE A 70 -5.61 12.33 3.60
C PHE A 70 -7.13 12.37 3.53
N SER A 71 -7.88 12.40 4.65
CA SER A 71 -9.35 12.49 4.58
C SER A 71 -9.84 13.81 4.01
N GLU A 72 -9.05 14.87 4.19
CA GLU A 72 -9.34 16.22 3.69
C GLU A 72 -8.57 16.54 2.38
N ALA A 73 -7.78 15.58 1.88
CA ALA A 73 -6.95 15.79 0.70
C ALA A 73 -7.76 15.71 -0.60
N SER A 74 -7.12 16.07 -1.72
CA SER A 74 -7.72 15.88 -3.04
C SER A 74 -8.06 14.41 -3.27
N PHE A 75 -9.05 14.16 -4.12
CA PHE A 75 -9.49 12.80 -4.43
C PHE A 75 -8.36 11.93 -5.02
N SER A 76 -7.46 12.51 -5.82
CA SER A 76 -6.29 11.80 -6.33
C SER A 76 -5.31 11.41 -5.23
N GLN A 77 -5.13 12.25 -4.20
CA GLN A 77 -4.32 11.90 -3.02
C GLN A 77 -5.00 10.80 -2.20
N GLN A 78 -6.32 10.87 -1.99
CA GLN A 78 -7.08 9.81 -1.33
C GLN A 78 -6.95 8.48 -2.08
N TYR A 79 -7.08 8.49 -3.41
CA TYR A 79 -6.95 7.31 -4.25
C TYR A 79 -5.60 6.59 -4.04
N TRP A 80 -4.49 7.32 -4.16
CA TRP A 80 -3.16 6.75 -3.95
C TRP A 80 -2.91 6.37 -2.50
N PHE A 81 -3.47 7.11 -1.55
CA PHE A 81 -3.41 6.72 -0.14
C PHE A 81 -4.12 5.39 0.12
N ILE A 82 -5.29 5.14 -0.50
CA ILE A 82 -5.98 3.85 -0.44
C ILE A 82 -5.15 2.74 -1.09
N HIS A 83 -4.46 3.02 -2.21
CA HIS A 83 -3.51 2.09 -2.82
C HIS A 83 -2.41 1.69 -1.84
N GLU A 84 -1.71 2.65 -1.24
CA GLU A 84 -0.65 2.37 -0.25
C GLU A 84 -1.19 1.66 0.99
N MET A 85 -2.39 2.02 1.46
CA MET A 85 -3.02 1.33 2.59
C MET A 85 -3.42 -0.12 2.26
N THR A 86 -3.59 -0.46 0.98
CA THR A 86 -3.73 -1.86 0.55
C THR A 86 -2.43 -2.64 0.77
N HIS A 87 -1.27 -2.02 0.58
CA HIS A 87 0.01 -2.64 0.92
C HIS A 87 0.22 -2.78 2.43
N VAL A 88 -0.22 -1.80 3.23
CA VAL A 88 -0.26 -1.94 4.69
C VAL A 88 -1.14 -3.12 5.10
N TYR A 89 -2.33 -3.22 4.51
CA TYR A 89 -3.25 -4.33 4.72
C TYR A 89 -2.59 -5.68 4.39
N GLN A 90 -2.05 -5.83 3.18
CA GLN A 90 -1.31 -7.02 2.75
C GLN A 90 -0.20 -7.39 3.75
N TYR A 91 0.61 -6.43 4.18
CA TYR A 91 1.67 -6.66 5.17
C TYR A 91 1.11 -7.21 6.49
N GLN A 92 0.03 -6.62 7.02
CA GLN A 92 -0.61 -7.11 8.25
C GLN A 92 -1.31 -8.47 8.09
N GLN A 93 -1.60 -8.88 6.86
CA GLN A 93 -2.05 -10.24 6.53
C GLN A 93 -0.89 -11.23 6.34
N GLY A 94 0.36 -10.78 6.48
CA GLY A 94 1.57 -11.63 6.42
C GLY A 94 2.24 -11.65 5.05
N VAL A 95 1.81 -10.80 4.11
CA VAL A 95 2.38 -10.71 2.76
C VAL A 95 3.68 -9.92 2.80
N SER A 96 4.73 -10.51 2.23
CA SER A 96 5.97 -9.79 1.97
C SER A 96 5.85 -8.89 0.72
N VAL A 97 5.17 -7.74 0.85
CA VAL A 97 4.79 -6.84 -0.27
C VAL A 97 5.95 -6.54 -1.22
N ILE A 98 7.11 -6.12 -0.73
CA ILE A 98 8.26 -5.76 -1.58
C ILE A 98 8.78 -6.96 -2.37
N ASN A 99 8.99 -8.12 -1.72
CA ASN A 99 9.45 -9.33 -2.39
C ASN A 99 8.44 -9.79 -3.45
N ARG A 100 7.15 -9.73 -3.11
CA ARG A 100 6.08 -10.11 -4.03
C ARG A 100 6.03 -9.18 -5.23
N ARG A 101 6.08 -7.86 -5.01
CA ARG A 101 6.18 -6.83 -6.07
C ARG A 101 7.35 -7.09 -7.02
N LEU A 102 8.54 -7.38 -6.49
CA LEU A 102 9.73 -7.68 -7.29
C LEU A 102 9.54 -8.96 -8.13
N SER A 103 9.01 -10.02 -7.53
CA SER A 103 8.75 -11.28 -8.23
C SER A 103 7.65 -11.19 -9.30
N GLU A 104 6.69 -10.29 -9.11
CA GLU A 104 5.54 -10.07 -9.99
C GLU A 104 5.79 -8.95 -11.02
N GLY A 105 6.97 -8.33 -11.00
CA GLY A 105 7.37 -7.29 -11.95
C GLY A 105 6.70 -5.92 -11.75
N GLY A 106 6.00 -5.70 -10.64
CA GLY A 106 5.36 -4.40 -10.34
C GLY A 106 4.31 -3.97 -11.36
N ILE A 107 3.55 -4.92 -11.92
CA ILE A 107 2.55 -4.66 -12.96
C ILE A 107 1.29 -4.01 -12.35
N TYR A 108 0.92 -2.82 -12.83
CA TYR A 108 -0.28 -2.10 -12.40
C TYR A 108 -1.53 -2.41 -13.24
N ASP A 109 -1.34 -2.65 -14.55
CA ASP A 109 -2.45 -2.90 -15.46
C ASP A 109 -3.16 -4.22 -15.13
N TYR A 110 -4.49 -4.19 -15.05
CA TYR A 110 -5.31 -5.36 -14.81
C TYR A 110 -6.58 -5.34 -15.66
N ARG A 111 -7.21 -6.51 -15.78
CA ARG A 111 -8.57 -6.67 -16.31
C ARG A 111 -9.44 -7.32 -15.25
N LYS A 112 -10.68 -6.87 -15.15
CA LYS A 112 -11.68 -7.50 -14.28
C LYS A 112 -12.07 -8.84 -14.90
N GLU A 113 -11.85 -9.91 -14.17
CA GLU A 113 -12.16 -11.28 -14.59
C GLU A 113 -13.25 -11.83 -13.67
N PRO A 114 -14.30 -12.47 -14.21
CA PRO A 114 -15.50 -12.84 -13.44
C PRO A 114 -15.26 -13.92 -12.39
N ASP A 115 -14.21 -14.72 -12.53
CA ASP A 115 -13.92 -15.85 -11.63
C ASP A 115 -12.65 -15.62 -10.79
N LYS A 116 -12.06 -14.42 -10.87
CA LYS A 116 -10.77 -14.11 -10.26
C LYS A 116 -10.95 -13.30 -8.99
N SER A 117 -10.55 -13.88 -7.87
CA SER A 117 -10.53 -13.23 -6.56
C SER A 117 -9.27 -12.36 -6.39
N LEU A 118 -9.32 -11.38 -5.48
CA LEU A 118 -8.25 -10.38 -5.32
C LEU A 118 -6.85 -11.01 -5.15
N ASN A 119 -6.71 -12.11 -4.42
CA ASN A 119 -5.41 -12.75 -4.17
C ASN A 119 -4.78 -13.42 -5.40
N GLU A 120 -5.52 -13.54 -6.50
CA GLU A 120 -5.03 -14.06 -7.77
C GLU A 120 -4.46 -12.96 -8.68
N TYR A 121 -4.58 -11.70 -8.26
CA TYR A 121 -3.92 -10.54 -8.87
C TYR A 121 -2.58 -10.25 -8.17
N THR A 122 -1.65 -9.60 -8.88
CA THR A 122 -0.36 -9.13 -8.30
C THR A 122 -0.61 -8.13 -7.17
N VAL A 123 0.35 -7.92 -6.26
CA VAL A 123 0.18 -6.98 -5.13
C VAL A 123 -0.17 -5.56 -5.57
N GLU A 124 0.39 -5.11 -6.69
CA GLU A 124 0.09 -3.79 -7.26
C GLU A 124 -1.31 -3.77 -7.88
N GLN A 125 -1.71 -4.81 -8.62
CA GLN A 125 -3.07 -4.92 -9.16
C GLN A 125 -4.12 -4.99 -8.04
N GLN A 126 -3.82 -5.64 -6.93
CA GLN A 126 -4.70 -5.65 -5.75
C GLN A 126 -4.89 -4.23 -5.18
N GLY A 127 -3.81 -3.45 -5.06
CA GLY A 127 -3.87 -2.04 -4.68
C GLY A 127 -4.75 -1.23 -5.63
N MET A 128 -4.55 -1.41 -6.94
CA MET A 128 -5.33 -0.74 -7.97
C MET A 128 -6.82 -1.11 -7.91
N ILE A 129 -7.16 -2.38 -7.74
CA ILE A 129 -8.56 -2.84 -7.66
C ILE A 129 -9.28 -2.19 -6.48
N ILE A 130 -8.64 -2.14 -5.29
CA ILE A 130 -9.25 -1.53 -4.10
C ILE A 130 -9.37 -0.01 -4.26
N ALA A 131 -8.33 0.66 -4.75
CA ALA A 131 -8.35 2.10 -5.01
C ALA A 131 -9.40 2.48 -6.08
N ASP A 132 -9.55 1.65 -7.12
CA ASP A 132 -10.55 1.84 -8.17
C ASP A 132 -11.98 1.60 -7.69
N TYR A 133 -12.19 0.62 -6.82
CA TYR A 133 -13.47 0.41 -6.13
C TYR A 133 -13.83 1.63 -5.27
N PHE A 134 -12.89 2.12 -4.46
CA PHE A 134 -13.06 3.35 -3.67
C PHE A 134 -13.43 4.52 -4.59
N ARG A 135 -12.70 4.68 -5.70
CA ARG A 135 -12.98 5.75 -6.65
C ARG A 135 -14.39 5.66 -7.23
N CYS A 136 -14.76 4.49 -7.73
CA CYS A 136 -16.05 4.25 -8.40
C CYS A 136 -17.23 4.51 -7.45
N THR A 137 -17.09 4.18 -6.16
CA THR A 137 -18.18 4.28 -5.17
C THR A 137 -18.32 5.65 -4.51
N ARG A 138 -17.26 6.48 -4.54
CA ARG A 138 -17.22 7.81 -3.89
C ARG A 138 -17.46 8.99 -4.82
N GLN A 139 -17.01 8.90 -6.05
CA GLN A 139 -17.16 10.02 -6.97
C GLN A 139 -18.63 10.21 -7.33
N GLU A 140 -19.12 11.45 -7.27
CA GLU A 140 -20.31 11.90 -8.04
C GLU A 140 -20.08 11.85 -9.57
N TYR A 141 -18.90 11.40 -9.99
CA TYR A 141 -18.36 11.46 -11.34
C TYR A 141 -18.82 10.35 -12.27
N SER A 142 -19.86 9.63 -11.90
CA SER A 142 -20.44 8.69 -12.84
C SER A 142 -21.95 8.84 -12.83
N ARG A 143 -22.49 9.04 -14.03
CA ARG A 143 -23.85 8.62 -14.39
C ARG A 143 -24.06 7.11 -14.22
N VAL A 144 -23.15 6.42 -13.53
CA VAL A 144 -23.06 4.98 -13.35
C VAL A 144 -23.52 4.72 -11.93
N ASN A 145 -24.51 3.85 -11.80
CA ASN A 145 -25.10 3.50 -10.52
C ASN A 145 -24.02 2.91 -9.58
N LYS A 146 -24.01 3.26 -8.29
CA LYS A 146 -23.17 2.61 -7.26
C LYS A 146 -23.30 1.08 -7.31
N ASP A 147 -24.47 0.56 -7.68
CA ASP A 147 -24.69 -0.87 -7.88
C ASP A 147 -23.82 -1.45 -9.00
N TYR A 148 -23.58 -0.71 -10.09
CA TYR A 148 -22.67 -1.14 -11.16
C TYR A 148 -21.22 -1.19 -10.69
N CYS A 149 -20.79 -0.23 -9.87
CA CYS A 149 -19.46 -0.28 -9.26
C CYS A 149 -19.33 -1.53 -8.38
N LYS A 150 -20.31 -1.78 -7.53
CA LYS A 150 -20.32 -2.95 -6.64
C LYS A 150 -20.29 -4.26 -7.42
N THR A 151 -21.20 -4.45 -8.37
CA THR A 151 -21.24 -5.68 -9.18
C THR A 151 -19.99 -5.84 -10.05
N GLY A 152 -19.44 -4.73 -10.55
CA GLY A 152 -18.24 -4.74 -11.37
C GLY A 152 -17.00 -5.23 -10.63
N TYR A 153 -16.88 -4.98 -9.33
CA TYR A 153 -15.74 -5.40 -8.50
C TYR A 153 -16.05 -6.60 -7.59
N GLU A 154 -17.31 -7.05 -7.54
CA GLU A 154 -17.74 -8.17 -6.70
C GLU A 154 -16.89 -9.43 -6.92
N PRO A 155 -16.57 -9.88 -8.15
CA PRO A 155 -15.72 -11.05 -8.35
C PRO A 155 -14.39 -11.00 -7.57
N ALA A 156 -13.69 -9.87 -7.68
CA ALA A 156 -12.41 -9.68 -7.02
C ALA A 156 -12.56 -9.49 -5.51
N LEU A 157 -13.56 -8.72 -5.06
CA LEU A 157 -13.65 -8.22 -3.68
C LEU A 157 -14.62 -8.99 -2.77
N SER A 158 -15.37 -9.95 -3.29
CA SER A 158 -16.36 -10.72 -2.51
C SER A 158 -15.76 -11.39 -1.28
N LYS A 159 -14.62 -12.08 -1.43
CA LYS A 159 -13.89 -12.70 -0.31
C LYS A 159 -13.38 -11.65 0.69
N PHE A 160 -12.79 -10.56 0.17
CA PHE A 160 -12.27 -9.45 0.96
C PHE A 160 -13.32 -8.80 1.86
N PHE A 161 -14.50 -8.51 1.32
CA PHE A 161 -15.58 -7.91 2.10
C PHE A 161 -16.27 -8.89 3.06
N LYS A 162 -16.20 -10.20 2.77
CA LYS A 162 -16.75 -11.23 3.66
C LYS A 162 -15.86 -11.48 4.88
N ASP A 163 -14.56 -11.50 4.67
CA ASP A 163 -13.56 -11.64 5.73
C ASP A 163 -12.33 -10.83 5.35
N PRO A 164 -12.11 -9.65 5.96
CA PRO A 164 -10.93 -8.85 5.68
C PRO A 164 -9.65 -9.46 6.23
N ASN A 165 -9.62 -10.69 6.76
CA ASN A 165 -8.39 -11.41 7.10
C ASN A 165 -8.10 -12.60 6.19
N TYR A 166 -8.92 -12.86 5.16
CA TYR A 166 -8.85 -14.08 4.36
C TYR A 166 -7.51 -14.27 3.61
N LEU A 167 -6.82 -13.17 3.27
CA LEU A 167 -5.51 -13.24 2.61
C LEU A 167 -4.49 -14.00 3.45
N ARG A 168 -4.52 -13.84 4.77
CA ARG A 168 -3.62 -14.53 5.69
C ARG A 168 -3.76 -16.05 5.60
N ASP A 169 -4.97 -16.54 5.39
CA ASP A 169 -5.24 -17.97 5.30
C ASP A 169 -4.92 -18.55 3.92
N GLU A 170 -5.19 -17.81 2.85
CA GLU A 170 -4.92 -18.28 1.48
C GLU A 170 -3.45 -18.12 1.04
N GLU A 171 -2.71 -17.15 1.60
CA GLU A 171 -1.31 -16.87 1.24
C GLU A 171 -0.28 -17.52 2.19
N LYS A 172 -0.74 -18.28 3.19
CA LYS A 172 0.05 -18.95 4.24
C LYS A 172 1.27 -19.75 3.73
N ASN A 173 1.31 -20.14 2.46
CA ASN A 173 2.34 -21.00 1.89
C ASN A 173 3.12 -20.43 0.70
N ARG A 174 2.88 -19.19 0.25
CA ARG A 174 3.54 -18.67 -0.97
C ARG A 174 4.61 -17.60 -0.71
N PHE A 175 4.38 -16.65 0.21
CA PHE A 175 5.29 -15.49 0.40
C PHE A 175 5.24 -14.90 1.82
N LEU A 176 5.05 -15.72 2.86
CA LEU A 176 5.00 -15.24 4.24
C LEU A 176 6.32 -14.60 4.66
N LEU A 177 6.20 -13.50 5.41
CA LEU A 177 7.32 -12.91 6.15
C LEU A 177 7.90 -13.93 7.13
N GLN A 178 9.13 -14.39 6.89
CA GLN A 178 9.88 -15.22 7.82
C GLN A 178 10.85 -14.37 8.65
N GLY A 179 11.06 -14.72 9.92
CA GLY A 179 11.95 -13.99 10.84
C GLY A 179 11.29 -12.82 11.57
N ASN A 180 12.01 -12.21 12.51
CA ASN A 180 11.52 -11.06 13.30
C ASN A 180 11.55 -9.75 12.47
N PRO A 181 10.90 -8.65 12.91
CA PRO A 181 10.82 -7.41 12.14
C PRO A 181 12.19 -6.80 11.75
N GLN A 182 13.21 -6.94 12.59
CA GLN A 182 14.56 -6.45 12.28
C GLN A 182 15.20 -7.29 11.16
N GLN A 183 15.09 -8.60 11.24
CA GLN A 183 15.57 -9.52 10.19
C GLN A 183 14.84 -9.28 8.87
N GLN A 184 13.53 -8.99 8.92
CA GLN A 184 12.75 -8.63 7.73
C GLN A 184 13.26 -7.32 7.10
N SER A 185 13.53 -6.29 7.90
CA SER A 185 14.11 -5.03 7.41
C SER A 185 15.46 -5.25 6.74
N GLU A 186 16.37 -5.99 7.38
CA GLU A 186 17.70 -6.26 6.84
C GLU A 186 17.65 -7.07 5.54
N LEU A 187 16.77 -8.07 5.45
CA LEU A 187 16.56 -8.86 4.24
C LEU A 187 16.01 -7.98 3.11
N LEU A 188 15.05 -7.10 3.40
CA LEU A 188 14.48 -6.19 2.42
C LEU A 188 15.52 -5.18 1.89
N ASP A 189 16.30 -4.58 2.77
CA ASP A 189 17.36 -3.64 2.39
C ASP A 189 18.39 -4.32 1.46
N ARG A 190 18.76 -5.57 1.74
CA ARG A 190 19.66 -6.36 0.87
C ARG A 190 19.03 -6.71 -0.47
N THR A 191 17.78 -7.16 -0.48
CA THR A 191 17.06 -7.48 -1.72
C THR A 191 17.02 -6.26 -2.63
N LEU A 192 16.64 -5.11 -2.09
CA LEU A 192 16.56 -3.89 -2.88
C LEU A 192 17.94 -3.41 -3.32
N ALA A 193 18.96 -3.49 -2.46
CA ALA A 193 20.34 -3.15 -2.85
C ALA A 193 20.81 -4.02 -4.04
N SER A 194 20.41 -5.30 -4.09
CA SER A 194 20.72 -6.17 -5.23
C SER A 194 19.87 -5.87 -6.47
N SER A 195 18.57 -5.59 -6.30
CA SER A 195 17.65 -5.31 -7.42
C SER A 195 17.89 -3.95 -8.09
N PHE A 196 18.50 -3.00 -7.36
CA PHE A 196 18.76 -1.63 -7.83
C PHE A 196 20.26 -1.27 -7.87
N GLY A 197 21.17 -2.19 -7.52
CA GLY A 197 22.61 -1.95 -7.36
C GLY A 197 23.49 -2.24 -8.58
N ASP A 198 22.99 -2.89 -9.63
CA ASP A 198 23.78 -3.27 -10.82
C ASP A 198 24.00 -2.11 -11.82
N ASN A 199 24.10 -0.85 -11.36
CA ASN A 199 24.36 0.32 -12.23
C ASN A 199 25.44 1.27 -11.69
N ILE A 200 26.34 0.79 -10.82
CA ILE A 200 27.56 1.53 -10.45
C ILE A 200 28.78 0.66 -10.74
N GLU A 201 29.02 0.38 -12.01
CA GLU A 201 30.40 0.21 -12.47
C GLU A 201 30.97 1.58 -12.83
N GLU A 202 32.08 1.89 -12.17
CA GLU A 202 32.95 3.04 -12.36
C GLU A 202 33.15 3.38 -13.85
N LYS A 203 32.80 4.61 -14.22
CA LYS A 203 33.55 5.33 -15.26
C LYS A 203 34.43 6.36 -14.58
N HIS A 204 35.51 5.87 -13.99
CA HIS A 204 36.75 6.62 -13.90
C HIS A 204 37.51 6.40 -15.20
N GLU A 205 37.46 7.39 -16.09
CA GLU A 205 38.58 7.91 -16.91
C GLU A 205 38.12 9.14 -17.68
#